data_AF-W8AKE9-F1
#
_entry.id   AF-W8AKE9-F1
#
_cell.length_a   1.000
_cell.length_b   1.000
_cell.length_c   1.000
_cell.angle_alpha   90.00
_cell.angle_beta   90.00
_cell.angle_gamma   90.00
#
_symmetry.space_group_name_H-M   'P 1'
#
loop_
_entity.id
_entity.type
_entity.pdbx_description
1 polymer ?
#
loop_
_entity_poly.entity_id
_entity_poly.type
_entity_poly.pdbx_seq_one_letter_code
_entity_poly.pdbx_strand_id
1 'polypeptide(L)'
;MFDTKWLPAACGSLAPALIPPAHILVLAYFWENYSRYVDKHFCTCSCWDTIFKGPYESGIASYKHLYFNATQNSFKMWLLTVFAVIALYECIKQLIALILQQRCRYSMLLLFSLSIFSHYYAWWAYINYYNDDYYQQWNHQLFFTVTELISSLLVMHLANTTNTVTSKKVFCIVGIAILHITASSFDQFFLNVVRGEGYAHQVVRDIGFMVPDILQLIIPLWLFRKTRKESYTTRPFYRDRNLHKDIVAMLFFVLALFVLCTIL
;
A
#
# COMPACT_ATOMS: atom_id res chain seq x y z
N MET A 1 8.73 -16.21 34.77
CA MET A 1 7.37 -16.30 34.21
C MET A 1 7.48 -15.82 32.76
N PHE A 2 7.49 -16.74 31.79
CA PHE A 2 7.61 -16.37 30.38
C PHE A 2 6.35 -15.60 29.97
N ASP A 3 6.52 -14.42 29.37
CA ASP A 3 5.42 -13.58 28.92
C ASP A 3 4.73 -14.27 27.73
N THR A 4 3.70 -15.07 28.01
CA THR A 4 2.97 -15.88 27.04
C THR A 4 2.16 -15.07 26.04
N LYS A 5 2.13 -13.74 26.15
CA LYS A 5 1.44 -12.83 25.22
C LYS A 5 1.98 -12.88 23.78
N TRP A 6 3.25 -13.27 23.60
CA TRP A 6 3.85 -13.43 22.27
C TRP A 6 3.32 -14.65 21.50
N LEU A 7 2.85 -15.70 22.19
CA LEU A 7 2.48 -16.96 21.56
C LEU A 7 1.18 -16.85 20.74
N PRO A 8 0.09 -16.23 21.21
CA PRO A 8 -1.09 -15.99 20.38
C PRO A 8 -0.81 -15.07 19.18
N ALA A 9 0.06 -14.07 19.36
CA ALA A 9 0.45 -13.18 18.27
C ALA A 9 1.28 -13.92 17.22
N ALA A 10 2.27 -14.71 17.66
CA ALA A 10 3.07 -15.55 16.79
C ALA A 10 2.19 -16.58 16.05
N CYS A 11 1.32 -17.30 16.74
CA CYS A 11 0.41 -18.26 16.10
C CYS A 11 -0.58 -17.58 15.14
N GLY A 12 -1.14 -16.43 15.52
CA GLY A 12 -2.10 -15.67 14.71
C GLY A 12 -1.50 -15.08 13.43
N SER A 13 -0.20 -14.76 13.41
CA SER A 13 0.49 -14.24 12.23
C SER A 13 1.22 -15.33 11.44
N LEU A 14 1.85 -16.29 12.11
CA LEU A 14 2.64 -17.34 11.46
C LEU A 14 1.77 -18.41 10.79
N ALA A 15 0.62 -18.77 11.38
CA ALA A 15 -0.28 -19.76 10.76
C ALA A 15 -0.76 -19.31 9.36
N PRO A 16 -1.37 -18.12 9.17
CA PRO A 16 -1.75 -17.67 7.84
C PRO A 16 -0.54 -17.41 6.93
N ALA A 17 0.64 -17.07 7.47
CA ALA A 17 1.86 -16.87 6.69
C ALA A 17 2.50 -18.17 6.19
N LEU A 18 2.37 -19.28 6.92
CA LEU A 18 3.08 -20.52 6.62
C LEU A 18 2.18 -21.59 5.99
N ILE A 19 0.90 -21.65 6.36
CA ILE A 19 -0.03 -22.69 5.87
C ILE A 19 -0.21 -22.63 4.34
N PRO A 20 -0.50 -21.46 3.70
CA PRO A 20 -0.68 -21.40 2.25
C PRO A 20 0.61 -21.71 1.47
N PRO A 21 1.79 -21.13 1.81
CA PRO A 21 3.09 -21.55 1.27
C PRO A 21 3.36 -23.05 1.36
N ALA A 22 3.15 -23.65 2.54
CA ALA A 22 3.36 -25.08 2.75
C ALA A 22 2.41 -25.92 1.87
N HIS A 23 1.13 -25.52 1.80
CA HIS A 23 0.16 -26.18 0.93
C HIS A 23 0.56 -26.10 -0.55
N ILE A 24 0.98 -24.93 -1.04
CA ILE A 24 1.44 -24.75 -2.44
C ILE A 24 2.69 -25.58 -2.72
N LEU A 25 3.63 -25.66 -1.78
CA LEU A 25 4.84 -26.48 -1.94
C LEU A 25 4.52 -27.97 -2.04
N VAL A 26 3.61 -28.48 -1.21
CA VAL A 26 3.13 -29.86 -1.31
C VAL A 26 2.48 -30.11 -2.66
N LEU A 27 1.65 -29.18 -3.15
CA LEU A 27 1.03 -29.29 -4.47
C LEU A 27 2.05 -29.22 -5.60
N ALA A 28 3.05 -28.35 -5.49
CA ALA A 28 4.13 -28.20 -6.46
C ALA A 28 4.94 -29.50 -6.62
N TYR A 29 5.18 -30.24 -5.53
CA TYR A 29 5.86 -31.54 -5.57
C TYR A 29 5.11 -32.56 -6.45
N PHE A 30 3.78 -32.58 -6.40
CA PHE A 30 2.98 -33.45 -7.26
C PHE A 30 2.73 -32.85 -8.65
N TRP A 31 2.95 -31.55 -8.83
CA TRP A 31 2.54 -30.81 -10.03
C TRP A 31 3.22 -31.33 -11.29
N GLU A 32 4.53 -31.60 -11.25
CA GLU A 32 5.27 -32.08 -12.42
C GLU A 32 4.71 -33.40 -12.96
N ASN A 33 4.23 -34.29 -12.08
CA ASN A 33 3.74 -35.62 -12.46
C ASN A 33 2.35 -35.62 -13.11
N TYR A 34 1.53 -34.60 -12.83
CA TYR A 34 0.14 -34.55 -13.32
C TYR A 34 -0.14 -33.35 -14.23
N SER A 35 0.81 -32.40 -14.34
CA SER A 35 0.68 -31.25 -15.22
C SER A 35 0.73 -31.64 -16.70
N ARG A 36 0.02 -30.87 -17.51
CA ARG A 36 0.05 -30.92 -18.97
C ARG A 36 0.96 -29.81 -19.47
N TYR A 37 1.63 -30.05 -20.60
CA TYR A 37 2.40 -29.00 -21.25
C TYR A 37 1.46 -27.89 -21.73
N VAL A 38 1.81 -26.64 -21.41
CA VAL A 38 1.07 -25.44 -21.82
C VAL A 38 2.01 -24.52 -22.57
N ASP A 39 1.69 -24.24 -23.83
CA ASP A 39 2.39 -23.22 -24.60
C ASP A 39 1.90 -21.83 -24.17
N LYS A 40 2.75 -21.11 -23.43
CA LYS A 40 2.42 -19.79 -22.90
C LYS A 40 2.29 -18.70 -23.98
N HIS A 41 2.75 -18.93 -25.22
CA HIS A 41 2.78 -17.90 -26.27
C HIS A 41 1.52 -17.91 -27.15
N PHE A 42 0.92 -19.08 -27.38
CA PHE A 42 -0.15 -19.27 -28.37
C PHE A 42 -1.50 -19.63 -27.76
N CYS A 43 -1.65 -19.48 -26.47
CA CYS A 43 -2.81 -20.00 -25.78
C CYS A 43 -3.98 -19.04 -25.71
N THR A 44 -5.19 -19.54 -25.99
CA THR A 44 -6.36 -18.69 -26.18
C THR A 44 -7.63 -19.13 -25.45
N CYS A 45 -7.54 -19.92 -24.36
CA CYS A 45 -8.57 -20.05 -23.28
C CYS A 45 -8.33 -21.24 -22.31
N SER A 46 -7.51 -22.23 -22.67
CA SER A 46 -7.28 -23.47 -21.89
C SER A 46 -5.93 -23.52 -21.15
N CYS A 47 -5.33 -22.36 -20.87
CA CYS A 47 -4.01 -22.22 -20.25
C CYS A 47 -3.96 -22.25 -18.74
N TRP A 48 -5.13 -22.21 -18.13
CA TRP A 48 -5.29 -22.03 -16.71
C TRP A 48 -5.62 -23.38 -16.11
N ASP A 49 -4.81 -23.78 -15.15
CA ASP A 49 -4.79 -25.11 -14.55
C ASP A 49 -4.61 -26.29 -15.48
N THR A 50 -3.48 -26.94 -15.27
CA THR A 50 -3.24 -28.21 -15.94
C THR A 50 -3.77 -29.40 -15.16
N ILE A 51 -4.04 -29.25 -13.85
CA ILE A 51 -4.23 -30.38 -12.91
C ILE A 51 -5.60 -30.37 -12.22
N PHE A 52 -6.02 -29.31 -11.52
CA PHE A 52 -7.26 -29.35 -10.74
C PHE A 52 -8.53 -29.12 -11.58
N LYS A 53 -8.42 -28.34 -12.66
CA LYS A 53 -9.53 -28.00 -13.58
C LYS A 53 -9.28 -28.41 -15.01
N GLY A 54 -8.02 -28.56 -15.43
CA GLY A 54 -7.64 -29.05 -16.76
C GLY A 54 -8.32 -30.36 -17.19
N PRO A 55 -8.54 -31.36 -16.30
CA PRO A 55 -9.29 -32.57 -16.65
C PRO A 55 -10.80 -32.37 -16.88
N TYR A 56 -11.39 -31.33 -16.28
CA TYR A 56 -12.83 -31.04 -16.34
C TYR A 56 -13.19 -30.05 -17.46
N GLU A 57 -12.18 -29.41 -18.07
CA GLU A 57 -12.35 -28.34 -19.06
C GLU A 57 -11.76 -28.72 -20.42
N SER A 58 -12.12 -29.90 -20.93
CA SER A 58 -11.77 -30.35 -22.29
C SER A 58 -12.57 -29.65 -23.41
N GLY A 59 -13.27 -28.54 -23.11
CA GLY A 59 -14.14 -27.79 -24.02
C GLY A 59 -13.93 -26.28 -23.89
N ILE A 60 -14.96 -25.47 -24.18
CA ILE A 60 -14.87 -24.00 -23.99
C ILE A 60 -14.83 -23.71 -22.48
N ALA A 61 -13.70 -23.18 -22.01
CA ALA A 61 -13.51 -22.82 -20.61
C ALA A 61 -14.56 -21.79 -20.15
N SER A 62 -15.11 -21.98 -18.95
CA SER A 62 -16.01 -21.02 -18.34
C SER A 62 -15.24 -19.96 -17.56
N TYR A 63 -15.83 -18.76 -17.43
CA TYR A 63 -15.23 -17.65 -16.70
C TYR A 63 -14.85 -18.05 -15.26
N LYS A 64 -13.62 -17.69 -14.84
CA LYS A 64 -13.11 -17.92 -13.49
C LYS A 64 -12.88 -16.58 -12.78
N HIS A 65 -13.29 -16.51 -11.52
CA HIS A 65 -13.12 -15.30 -10.70
C HIS A 65 -11.69 -15.14 -10.17
N LEU A 66 -11.01 -16.25 -9.84
CA LEU A 66 -9.61 -16.27 -9.42
C LEU A 66 -9.05 -17.68 -9.63
N TYR A 67 -7.92 -17.80 -10.30
CA TYR A 67 -7.34 -19.09 -10.66
C TYR A 67 -5.82 -19.11 -10.48
N PHE A 68 -5.26 -20.17 -9.91
CA PHE A 68 -3.81 -20.30 -9.69
C PHE A 68 -3.26 -21.65 -10.14
N ASN A 69 -2.10 -21.61 -10.81
CA ASN A 69 -1.24 -22.79 -11.02
C ASN A 69 -0.27 -22.92 -9.82
N ALA A 70 0.25 -24.11 -9.49
CA ALA A 70 1.30 -24.22 -8.45
C ALA A 70 2.67 -23.73 -8.97
N THR A 71 2.80 -22.43 -9.23
CA THR A 71 4.00 -21.79 -9.78
C THR A 71 4.65 -20.84 -8.78
N GLN A 72 5.88 -20.41 -9.06
CA GLN A 72 6.57 -19.39 -8.28
C GLN A 72 5.80 -18.06 -8.22
N ASN A 73 5.12 -17.64 -9.29
CA ASN A 73 4.33 -16.40 -9.26
C ASN A 73 3.11 -16.54 -8.37
N SER A 74 2.42 -17.69 -8.41
CA SER A 74 1.32 -17.96 -7.49
C SER A 74 1.77 -17.97 -6.03
N PHE A 75 2.96 -18.52 -5.76
CA PHE A 75 3.58 -18.40 -4.44
C PHE A 75 3.83 -16.94 -4.03
N LYS A 76 4.41 -16.12 -4.91
CA LYS A 76 4.64 -14.68 -4.65
C LYS A 76 3.34 -13.93 -4.38
N MET A 77 2.29 -14.18 -5.17
CA MET A 77 0.95 -13.58 -4.99
C MET A 77 0.35 -13.91 -3.61
N TRP A 78 0.48 -15.17 -3.19
CA TRP A 78 0.02 -15.60 -1.87
C TRP A 78 0.79 -14.94 -0.73
N LEU A 79 2.13 -14.92 -0.82
CA LEU A 79 2.97 -14.32 0.21
C LEU A 79 2.68 -12.81 0.34
N LEU A 80 2.53 -12.10 -0.78
CA LEU A 80 2.12 -10.71 -0.82
C LEU A 80 0.76 -10.49 -0.14
N THR A 81 -0.24 -11.31 -0.48
CA THR A 81 -1.59 -11.20 0.07
C THR A 81 -1.60 -11.40 1.58
N VAL A 82 -0.90 -12.43 2.06
CA VAL A 82 -0.84 -12.69 3.50
C VAL A 82 -0.13 -11.55 4.24
N PHE A 83 0.99 -11.06 3.70
CA PHE A 83 1.69 -9.93 4.29
C PHE A 83 0.79 -8.69 4.39
N ALA A 84 0.09 -8.35 3.31
CA ALA A 84 -0.83 -7.21 3.28
C ALA A 84 -1.98 -7.36 4.30
N VAL A 85 -2.59 -8.54 4.40
CA VAL A 85 -3.67 -8.82 5.35
C VAL A 85 -3.19 -8.74 6.81
N ILE A 86 -2.02 -9.32 7.11
CA ILE A 86 -1.44 -9.25 8.47
C ILE A 86 -1.11 -7.80 8.82
N ALA A 87 -0.49 -7.05 7.91
CA ALA A 87 -0.17 -5.65 8.14
C ALA A 87 -1.43 -4.81 8.41
N LEU A 88 -2.48 -5.00 7.62
CA LEU A 88 -3.77 -4.34 7.83
C LEU A 88 -4.39 -4.71 9.18
N TYR A 89 -4.38 -6.01 9.52
CA TYR A 89 -4.88 -6.50 10.81
C TYR A 89 -4.15 -5.87 12.00
N GLU A 90 -2.82 -5.83 11.97
CA GLU A 90 -2.01 -5.23 13.03
C GLU A 90 -2.28 -3.72 13.17
N CYS A 91 -2.39 -3.01 12.05
CA CYS A 91 -2.74 -1.59 12.04
C CYS A 91 -4.13 -1.33 12.64
N ILE A 92 -5.15 -2.09 12.24
CA ILE A 92 -6.52 -1.96 12.77
C ILE A 92 -6.54 -2.28 14.27
N LYS A 93 -5.90 -3.38 14.69
CA LYS A 93 -5.78 -3.77 16.10
C LYS A 93 -5.16 -2.65 16.93
N GLN A 94 -4.07 -2.04 16.44
CA GLN A 94 -3.41 -0.92 17.10
C GLN A 94 -4.34 0.32 17.19
N LEU A 95 -5.04 0.67 16.11
CA LEU A 95 -5.97 1.80 16.09
C LEU A 95 -7.14 1.59 17.06
N ILE A 96 -7.74 0.40 17.09
CA ILE A 96 -8.79 0.06 18.05
C ILE A 96 -8.27 0.21 19.48
N ALA A 97 -7.07 -0.32 19.77
CA ALA A 97 -6.47 -0.16 21.09
C ALA A 97 -6.28 1.31 21.48
N LEU A 98 -5.82 2.16 20.55
CA LEU A 98 -5.69 3.61 20.77
C LEU A 98 -7.04 4.30 21.00
N ILE A 99 -8.09 3.90 20.27
CA ILE A 99 -9.45 4.43 20.45
C ILE A 99 -9.99 4.05 21.83
N LEU A 100 -9.88 2.79 22.22
CA LEU A 100 -10.31 2.30 23.54
C LEU A 100 -9.56 3.01 24.69
N GLN A 101 -8.28 3.31 24.50
CA GLN A 101 -7.47 4.05 25.46
C GLN A 101 -7.70 5.57 25.43
N GLN A 102 -8.58 6.09 24.56
CA GLN A 102 -8.78 7.53 24.34
C GLN A 102 -7.48 8.28 23.98
N ARG A 103 -6.54 7.58 23.33
CA ARG A 103 -5.23 8.09 22.89
C ARG A 103 -5.13 8.18 21.37
N CYS A 104 -6.25 8.05 20.66
CA CYS A 104 -6.30 8.15 19.22
C CYS A 104 -6.45 9.61 18.78
N ARG A 105 -5.58 10.04 17.88
CA ARG A 105 -5.68 11.31 17.17
C ARG A 105 -6.52 11.08 15.92
N TYR A 106 -7.82 11.40 16.00
CA TYR A 106 -8.80 11.15 14.94
C TYR A 106 -8.44 11.75 13.57
N SER A 107 -7.67 12.85 13.54
CA SER A 107 -7.18 13.41 12.27
C SER A 107 -6.26 12.45 11.52
N MET A 108 -5.44 11.68 12.23
CA MET A 108 -4.56 10.66 11.64
C MET A 108 -5.31 9.37 11.34
N LEU A 109 -6.33 9.03 12.14
CA LEU A 109 -7.24 7.92 11.82
C LEU A 109 -7.92 8.16 10.47
N LEU A 110 -8.42 9.37 10.22
CA LEU A 110 -9.03 9.73 8.93
C LEU A 110 -8.03 9.57 7.77
N LEU A 111 -6.80 10.07 7.92
CA LEU A 111 -5.76 9.92 6.90
C LEU A 111 -5.42 8.45 6.62
N PHE A 112 -5.32 7.63 7.66
CA PHE A 112 -5.08 6.20 7.51
C PHE A 112 -6.23 5.52 6.76
N SER A 113 -7.49 5.79 7.14
CA SER A 113 -8.67 5.23 6.48
C SER A 113 -8.73 5.57 5.00
N LEU A 114 -8.37 6.80 4.63
CA LEU A 114 -8.31 7.23 3.23
C LEU A 114 -7.17 6.55 2.46
N SER A 115 -6.03 6.30 3.11
CA SER A 115 -4.91 5.60 2.48
C SER A 115 -5.17 4.11 2.20
N ILE A 116 -6.21 3.51 2.79
CA ILE A 116 -6.57 2.10 2.54
C ILE A 116 -6.84 1.87 1.05
N PHE A 117 -7.45 2.84 0.36
CA PHE A 117 -7.72 2.74 -1.07
C PHE A 117 -6.43 2.54 -1.87
N SER A 118 -5.41 3.36 -1.64
CA SER A 118 -4.14 3.27 -2.37
C SER A 118 -3.40 1.96 -2.08
N HIS A 119 -3.33 1.55 -0.82
CA HIS A 119 -2.72 0.27 -0.43
C HIS A 119 -3.45 -0.93 -1.03
N TYR A 120 -4.79 -0.89 -1.06
CA TYR A 120 -5.61 -1.93 -1.70
C TYR A 120 -5.34 -1.98 -3.21
N TYR A 121 -5.31 -0.83 -3.88
CA TYR A 121 -5.02 -0.78 -5.30
C TYR A 121 -3.63 -1.29 -5.61
N ALA A 122 -2.61 -0.91 -4.82
CA ALA A 122 -1.25 -1.39 -4.99
C ALA A 122 -1.17 -2.92 -4.86
N TRP A 123 -1.79 -3.50 -3.81
CA TRP A 123 -1.91 -4.95 -3.67
C TRP A 123 -2.55 -5.59 -4.91
N TRP A 124 -3.69 -5.04 -5.37
CA TRP A 124 -4.39 -5.54 -6.55
C TRP A 124 -3.53 -5.46 -7.82
N ALA A 125 -2.82 -4.35 -8.04
CA ALA A 125 -1.94 -4.17 -9.19
C ALA A 125 -0.83 -5.23 -9.22
N TYR A 126 -0.15 -5.47 -8.09
CA TYR A 126 0.88 -6.51 -8.01
C TYR A 126 0.34 -7.92 -8.26
N ILE A 127 -0.85 -8.24 -7.75
CA ILE A 127 -1.51 -9.52 -8.04
C ILE A 127 -1.71 -9.68 -9.54
N ASN A 128 -2.21 -8.65 -10.24
CA ASN A 128 -2.38 -8.70 -11.69
C ASN A 128 -1.03 -8.81 -12.42
N TYR A 129 -0.01 -8.06 -12.03
CA TYR A 129 1.32 -8.12 -12.65
C TYR A 129 1.95 -9.51 -12.56
N TYR A 130 1.82 -10.17 -11.41
CA TYR A 130 2.28 -11.56 -11.26
C TYR A 130 1.41 -12.57 -11.99
N ASN A 131 0.10 -12.34 -12.06
CA ASN A 131 -0.83 -13.25 -12.73
C ASN A 131 -0.66 -13.22 -14.24
N ASP A 132 -0.44 -12.04 -14.80
CA ASP A 132 -0.40 -11.79 -16.24
C ASP A 132 1.05 -11.75 -16.79
N ASP A 133 2.05 -11.94 -15.92
CA ASP A 133 3.48 -11.74 -16.22
C ASP A 133 3.77 -10.36 -16.86
N TYR A 134 3.03 -9.34 -16.43
CA TYR A 134 3.12 -7.97 -16.93
C TYR A 134 3.92 -7.08 -15.97
N TYR A 135 5.19 -6.82 -16.29
CA TYR A 135 6.11 -6.09 -15.40
C TYR A 135 6.50 -4.69 -15.90
N GLN A 136 5.91 -4.18 -16.98
CA GLN A 136 6.30 -2.88 -17.55
C GLN A 136 6.07 -1.71 -16.57
N GLN A 137 5.01 -1.79 -15.76
CA GLN A 137 4.66 -0.76 -14.76
C GLN A 137 5.18 -1.08 -13.35
N TRP A 138 6.02 -2.11 -13.22
CA TRP A 138 6.45 -2.63 -11.93
C TRP A 138 7.22 -1.59 -11.10
N ASN A 139 8.22 -0.95 -11.71
CA ASN A 139 9.09 0.00 -11.01
C ASN A 139 8.31 1.24 -10.55
N HIS A 140 7.42 1.74 -11.41
CA HIS A 140 6.54 2.85 -11.08
C HIS A 140 5.62 2.50 -9.91
N GLN A 141 4.93 1.35 -9.97
CA GLN A 141 4.09 0.87 -8.87
C GLN A 141 4.88 0.67 -7.57
N LEU A 142 6.11 0.14 -7.64
CA LEU A 142 7.01 -0.03 -6.50
C LEU A 142 7.37 1.28 -5.85
N PHE A 143 7.71 2.29 -6.65
CA PHE A 143 8.02 3.62 -6.16
C PHE A 143 6.87 4.21 -5.34
N PHE A 144 5.66 4.26 -5.91
CA PHE A 144 4.48 4.78 -5.21
C PHE A 144 4.12 3.96 -3.97
N THR A 145 4.21 2.63 -4.05
CA THR A 145 3.93 1.76 -2.89
C THR A 145 4.88 2.06 -1.74
N VAL A 146 6.18 2.23 -2.02
CA VAL A 146 7.19 2.50 -0.99
C VAL A 146 6.98 3.87 -0.36
N THR A 147 6.73 4.92 -1.16
CA THR A 147 6.48 6.26 -0.64
C THR A 147 5.18 6.31 0.16
N GLU A 148 4.11 5.66 -0.30
CA GLU A 148 2.85 5.52 0.43
C GLU A 148 3.04 4.80 1.77
N LEU A 149 3.81 3.69 1.80
CA LEU A 149 4.12 2.97 3.03
C LEU A 149 4.85 3.86 4.05
N ILE A 150 5.84 4.65 3.61
CA ILE A 150 6.55 5.58 4.49
C ILE A 150 5.57 6.60 5.08
N SER A 151 4.69 7.18 4.26
CA SER A 151 3.69 8.13 4.74
C SER A 151 2.72 7.48 5.73
N SER A 152 2.16 6.32 5.41
CA SER A 152 1.23 5.58 6.28
C SER A 152 1.87 5.16 7.60
N LEU A 153 3.15 4.76 7.62
CA LEU A 153 3.88 4.47 8.85
C LEU A 153 3.98 5.70 9.76
N LEU A 154 4.26 6.87 9.19
CA LEU A 154 4.30 8.13 9.95
C LEU A 154 2.91 8.55 10.43
N VAL A 155 1.88 8.39 9.61
CA VAL A 155 0.48 8.65 9.99
C VAL A 155 0.07 7.73 11.15
N MET A 156 0.35 6.43 11.06
CA MET A 156 0.08 5.45 12.12
C MET A 156 0.85 5.77 13.40
N HIS A 157 2.13 6.16 13.28
CA HIS A 157 2.91 6.61 14.43
C HIS A 157 2.30 7.87 15.07
N LEU A 158 1.88 8.85 14.27
CA LEU A 158 1.22 10.07 14.75
C LEU A 158 -0.24 9.86 15.17
N ALA A 159 -0.84 8.69 14.94
CA ALA A 159 -2.18 8.38 15.42
C ALA A 159 -2.25 8.28 16.94
N ASN A 160 -1.14 7.99 17.62
CA ASN A 160 -1.06 8.03 19.07
C ASN A 160 -0.83 9.47 19.57
N THR A 161 -1.70 9.96 20.45
CA THR A 161 -1.60 11.32 21.02
C THR A 161 -0.36 11.54 21.87
N THR A 162 0.21 10.46 22.44
CA THR A 162 1.46 10.51 23.22
C THR A 162 2.69 10.81 22.36
N ASN A 163 2.62 10.53 21.05
CA ASN A 163 3.71 10.84 20.13
C ASN A 163 3.68 12.33 19.75
N THR A 164 4.84 12.98 19.90
CA THR A 164 5.00 14.40 19.59
C THR A 164 4.98 14.65 18.09
N VAL A 165 4.21 15.66 17.69
CA VAL A 165 4.16 16.16 16.31
C VAL A 165 5.37 17.05 16.06
N THR A 166 6.32 16.55 15.28
CA THR A 166 7.56 17.26 14.91
C THR A 166 7.52 17.71 13.46
N SER A 167 8.19 18.80 13.13
CA SER A 167 8.38 19.31 11.76
C SER A 167 8.81 18.22 10.77
N LYS A 168 9.82 17.43 11.13
CA LYS A 168 10.36 16.36 10.26
C LYS A 168 9.32 15.33 9.83
N LYS A 169 8.54 14.80 10.78
CA LYS A 169 7.48 13.81 10.50
C LYS A 169 6.39 14.41 9.62
N VAL A 170 5.96 15.64 9.92
CA VAL A 170 4.93 16.35 9.16
C VAL A 170 5.41 16.64 7.75
N PHE A 171 6.60 17.19 7.58
CA PHE A 171 7.14 17.53 6.27
C PHE A 171 7.53 16.31 5.44
N CYS A 172 7.83 15.16 6.06
CA CYS A 172 7.95 13.92 5.31
C CYS A 172 6.61 13.49 4.68
N ILE A 173 5.51 13.49 5.45
CA ILE A 173 4.15 13.18 4.95
C ILE A 173 3.75 14.18 3.85
N VAL A 174 3.91 15.47 4.13
CA VAL A 174 3.60 16.57 3.21
C VAL A 174 4.44 16.48 1.94
N GLY A 175 5.73 16.18 2.05
CA GLY A 175 6.62 16.03 0.90
C GLY A 175 6.16 14.89 -0.02
N ILE A 176 5.85 13.73 0.55
CA ILE A 176 5.33 12.58 -0.21
C ILE A 176 3.98 12.95 -0.88
N ALA A 177 3.08 13.63 -0.17
CA ALA A 177 1.82 14.10 -0.76
C ALA A 177 2.03 15.08 -1.93
N ILE A 178 2.96 16.05 -1.81
CA ILE A 178 3.29 16.97 -2.92
C ILE A 178 3.84 16.19 -4.11
N LEU A 179 4.74 15.25 -3.86
CA LEU A 179 5.29 14.38 -4.90
C LEU A 179 4.18 13.62 -5.64
N HIS A 180 3.26 12.98 -4.92
CA HIS A 180 2.18 12.21 -5.57
C HIS A 180 1.21 13.12 -6.33
N ILE A 181 0.80 14.26 -5.76
CA ILE A 181 -0.06 15.24 -6.43
C ILE A 181 0.60 15.71 -7.73
N THR A 182 1.89 16.06 -7.68
CA THR A 182 2.62 16.53 -8.87
C THR A 182 2.78 15.41 -9.90
N ALA A 183 3.27 14.24 -9.50
CA ALA A 183 3.47 13.12 -10.41
C ALA A 183 2.16 12.66 -11.07
N SER A 184 1.08 12.47 -10.29
CA SER A 184 -0.23 12.09 -10.82
C SER A 184 -0.84 13.16 -11.75
N SER A 185 -0.60 14.44 -11.47
CA SER A 185 -1.06 15.55 -12.33
C SER A 185 -0.33 15.59 -13.68
N PHE A 186 0.95 15.22 -13.73
CA PHE A 186 1.71 15.13 -14.99
C PHE A 186 1.41 13.87 -15.79
N ASP A 187 0.92 12.82 -15.14
CA ASP A 187 0.55 11.56 -15.77
C ASP A 187 -0.95 11.53 -16.12
N GLN A 188 -1.73 10.66 -15.47
CA GLN A 188 -3.08 10.33 -15.89
C GLN A 188 -4.17 11.26 -15.35
N PHE A 189 -3.96 11.90 -14.18
CA PHE A 189 -5.03 12.65 -13.50
C PHE A 189 -5.55 13.83 -14.33
N PHE A 190 -4.65 14.61 -14.92
CA PHE A 190 -5.05 15.80 -15.69
C PHE A 190 -5.82 15.43 -16.96
N LEU A 191 -5.36 14.40 -17.68
CA LEU A 191 -6.03 13.92 -18.89
C LEU A 191 -7.39 13.30 -18.56
N ASN A 192 -7.42 12.39 -17.58
CA ASN A 192 -8.62 11.63 -17.28
C ASN A 192 -9.70 12.47 -16.61
N VAL A 193 -9.32 13.26 -15.59
CA VAL A 193 -10.27 13.97 -14.72
C VAL A 193 -10.49 15.40 -15.21
N VAL A 194 -9.43 16.14 -15.50
CA VAL A 194 -9.54 17.58 -15.82
C VAL A 194 -9.96 17.80 -17.27
N ARG A 195 -9.40 17.04 -18.22
CA ARG A 195 -9.83 17.09 -19.63
C ARG A 195 -11.03 16.22 -19.93
N GLY A 196 -11.41 15.31 -19.03
CA GLY A 196 -12.54 14.40 -19.22
C GLY A 196 -12.31 13.36 -20.31
N GLU A 197 -11.05 13.05 -20.63
CA GLU A 197 -10.67 12.07 -21.66
C GLU A 197 -10.72 10.62 -21.13
N GLY A 198 -10.83 10.45 -19.81
CA GLY A 198 -10.76 9.15 -19.14
C GLY A 198 -12.11 8.44 -19.05
N TYR A 199 -12.07 7.11 -19.11
CA TYR A 199 -13.23 6.27 -18.79
C TYR A 199 -13.59 6.38 -17.31
N ALA A 200 -14.85 6.09 -16.96
CA ALA A 200 -15.36 6.22 -15.59
C ALA A 200 -14.50 5.52 -14.53
N HIS A 201 -13.98 4.32 -14.82
CA HIS A 201 -13.12 3.59 -13.88
C HIS A 201 -11.76 4.29 -13.66
N GLN A 202 -11.19 4.94 -14.69
CA GLN A 202 -9.95 5.71 -14.58
C GLN A 202 -10.18 6.98 -13.76
N VAL A 203 -11.28 7.68 -14.01
CA VAL A 203 -11.66 8.88 -13.24
C VAL A 203 -11.85 8.56 -11.76
N VAL A 204 -12.60 7.49 -11.43
CA VAL A 204 -12.82 7.07 -10.03
C VAL A 204 -11.51 6.69 -9.35
N ARG A 205 -10.65 5.95 -10.05
CA ARG A 205 -9.32 5.58 -9.55
C ARG A 205 -8.47 6.82 -9.26
N ASP A 206 -8.38 7.74 -10.21
CA ASP A 206 -7.51 8.92 -10.12
C ASP A 206 -7.98 9.89 -9.03
N ILE A 207 -9.30 10.05 -8.85
CA ILE A 207 -9.88 10.75 -7.70
C ILE A 207 -9.55 10.03 -6.39
N GLY A 208 -9.65 8.70 -6.39
CA GLY A 208 -9.34 7.83 -5.25
C GLY A 208 -7.90 7.97 -4.75
N PHE A 209 -6.94 8.31 -5.61
CA PHE A 209 -5.56 8.63 -5.20
C PHE A 209 -5.38 10.10 -4.81
N MET A 210 -5.93 11.02 -5.60
CA MET A 210 -5.71 12.45 -5.39
C MET A 210 -6.32 12.97 -4.09
N VAL A 211 -7.52 12.50 -3.71
CA VAL A 211 -8.20 12.98 -2.49
C VAL A 211 -7.40 12.64 -1.22
N PRO A 212 -6.95 11.39 -0.99
CA PRO A 212 -6.05 11.08 0.10
C PRO A 212 -4.80 11.96 0.13
N ASP A 213 -4.12 12.19 -1.00
CA ASP A 213 -2.89 12.99 -1.02
C ASP A 213 -3.14 14.46 -0.67
N ILE A 214 -4.21 15.07 -1.19
CA ILE A 214 -4.63 16.42 -0.81
C ILE A 214 -4.88 16.51 0.70
N LEU A 215 -5.52 15.49 1.29
CA LEU A 215 -5.78 15.48 2.73
C LEU A 215 -4.50 15.21 3.54
N GLN A 216 -3.59 14.36 3.05
CA GLN A 216 -2.25 14.15 3.62
C GLN A 216 -1.37 15.41 3.52
N LEU A 217 -1.66 16.34 2.62
CA LEU A 217 -1.06 17.66 2.59
C LEU A 217 -1.67 18.57 3.67
N ILE A 218 -3.00 18.71 3.68
CA ILE A 218 -3.70 19.73 4.47
C ILE A 218 -3.72 19.38 5.96
N ILE A 219 -4.09 18.14 6.32
CA ILE A 219 -4.34 17.76 7.71
C ILE A 219 -3.06 17.81 8.56
N PRO A 220 -1.90 17.27 8.13
CA PRO A 220 -0.67 17.36 8.90
C PRO A 220 -0.17 18.80 9.07
N LEU A 221 -0.31 19.65 8.04
CA LEU A 221 0.04 21.08 8.14
C LEU A 221 -0.87 21.81 9.13
N TRP A 222 -2.18 21.56 9.07
CA TRP A 222 -3.14 22.11 10.02
C TRP A 222 -2.83 21.67 11.45
N LEU A 223 -2.58 20.37 11.66
CA LEU A 223 -2.21 19.82 12.97
C LEU A 223 -0.91 20.45 13.49
N PHE A 224 0.10 20.58 12.64
CA PHE A 224 1.38 21.19 13.01
C PHE A 224 1.20 22.65 13.42
N ARG A 225 0.41 23.43 12.66
CA ARG A 225 0.08 24.82 13.00
C ARG A 225 -0.65 24.90 14.35
N LYS A 226 -1.61 24.00 14.61
CA LYS A 226 -2.33 23.92 15.88
C LYS A 226 -1.38 23.63 17.05
N THR A 227 -0.57 22.59 16.95
CA THR A 227 0.40 22.20 17.99
C THR A 227 1.42 23.30 18.27
N ARG A 228 1.87 24.03 17.24
CA ARG A 228 2.78 25.17 17.42
C ARG A 228 2.11 26.34 18.13
N LYS A 229 0.85 26.64 17.82
CA LYS A 229 0.10 27.70 18.51
C LYS A 229 -0.04 27.38 20.00
N GLU A 230 -0.41 26.14 20.34
CA GLU A 230 -0.51 25.66 21.73
C GLU A 230 0.85 25.67 22.45
N SER A 231 1.91 25.28 21.74
CA SER A 231 3.28 25.31 22.27
C SER A 231 3.79 26.73 22.51
N TYR A 232 3.43 27.69 21.66
CA TYR A 232 3.82 29.09 21.86
C TYR A 232 3.09 29.71 23.07
N THR A 233 1.82 29.38 23.28
CA THR A 233 1.07 29.80 24.47
C THR A 233 1.70 29.24 25.75
N THR A 234 2.24 28.02 25.73
CA THR A 234 2.82 27.35 26.90
C THR A 234 4.32 27.61 27.08
N ARG A 235 5.05 27.91 26.00
CA ARG A 235 6.51 28.12 25.96
C ARG A 235 6.89 29.19 24.90
N PRO A 236 6.63 30.48 25.15
CA PRO A 236 6.76 31.55 24.15
C PRO A 236 8.19 31.78 23.64
N PHE A 237 9.21 31.39 24.43
CA PHE A 237 10.63 31.57 24.07
C PHE A 237 11.24 30.40 23.27
N TYR A 238 10.50 29.31 23.05
CA TYR A 238 10.98 28.19 22.24
C TYR A 238 10.79 28.49 20.74
N ARG A 239 11.78 29.15 20.14
CA ARG A 239 11.83 29.36 18.69
C ARG A 239 12.43 28.11 18.04
N ASP A 240 11.62 27.39 17.28
CA ASP A 240 12.05 26.23 16.49
C ASP A 240 13.03 26.69 15.39
N ARG A 241 14.33 26.70 15.69
CA ARG A 241 15.41 27.15 14.78
C ARG A 241 15.58 26.25 13.57
N ASN A 242 14.99 25.04 13.58
CA ASN A 242 15.19 24.05 12.53
C ASN A 242 14.11 24.08 11.44
N LEU A 243 13.01 24.82 11.64
CA LEU A 243 11.89 24.84 10.69
C LEU A 243 12.31 25.18 9.25
N HIS A 244 13.13 26.21 9.07
CA HIS A 244 13.61 26.60 7.75
C HIS A 244 14.46 25.49 7.11
N LYS A 245 15.32 24.85 7.91
CA LYS A 245 16.15 23.72 7.44
C LYS A 245 15.27 22.54 7.03
N ASP A 246 14.25 22.23 7.81
CA ASP A 246 13.35 21.11 7.51
C ASP A 246 12.48 21.38 6.26
N ILE A 247 12.08 22.64 6.00
CA ILE A 247 11.38 23.01 4.76
C ILE A 247 12.32 22.85 3.55
N VAL A 248 13.54 23.37 3.63
CA VAL A 248 14.52 23.24 2.53
C VAL A 248 14.84 21.76 2.27
N ALA A 249 15.01 20.97 3.33
CA ALA A 249 15.23 19.53 3.22
C ALA A 249 14.04 18.81 2.57
N MET A 250 12.80 19.17 2.93
CA MET A 250 11.59 18.65 2.29
C MET A 250 11.55 18.98 0.80
N LEU A 251 11.81 20.22 0.41
CA LEU A 251 11.81 20.62 -1.01
C LEU A 251 12.85 19.84 -1.81
N PHE A 252 14.07 19.69 -1.28
CA PHE A 252 15.11 18.89 -1.90
C PHE A 252 14.70 17.41 -2.02
N PHE A 253 14.10 16.85 -0.96
CA PHE A 253 13.59 15.48 -0.96
C PHE A 253 12.50 15.27 -2.01
N VAL A 254 11.53 16.19 -2.12
CA VAL A 254 10.48 16.14 -3.16
C VAL A 254 11.09 16.20 -4.56
N LEU A 255 12.03 17.13 -4.79
CA LEU A 255 12.68 17.26 -6.09
C LEU A 255 13.45 15.99 -6.47
N ALA A 256 14.23 15.43 -5.54
CA ALA A 256 15.01 14.22 -5.78
C ALA A 256 14.10 13.02 -6.08
N LEU A 257 13.01 12.85 -5.33
CA LEU A 257 12.03 11.79 -5.59
C LEU A 257 11.27 12.01 -6.89
N PHE A 258 10.97 13.25 -7.25
CA PHE A 258 10.30 13.55 -8.52
C PHE A 258 11.20 13.20 -9.71
N VAL A 259 12.48 13.56 -9.66
CA VAL A 259 13.46 13.15 -10.69
C VAL A 259 13.56 11.62 -10.77
N LEU A 260 13.63 10.93 -9.62
CA LEU A 260 13.63 9.47 -9.62
C LEU A 260 12.36 8.91 -10.27
N CYS A 261 11.18 9.42 -9.92
CA CYS A 261 9.90 9.03 -10.51
C CYS A 261 9.88 9.17 -12.03
N THR A 262 10.46 10.24 -12.58
CA THR A 262 10.51 10.45 -14.04
C THR A 262 11.47 9.53 -14.78
N ILE A 263 12.40 8.88 -14.09
CA ILE A 263 13.39 7.97 -14.69
C ILE A 263 12.90 6.51 -14.67
N LEU A 264 12.02 6.16 -13.71
CA LEU A 264 11.48 4.82 -13.52
C LEU A 264 10.34 4.49 -14.48
#